data_AF-A0A0A2VDT1-F1
#
_entry.id   AF-A0A0A2VDT1-F1
#
_cell.length_a   1.000
_cell.length_b   1.000
_cell.length_c   1.000
_cell.angle_alpha   90.00
_cell.angle_beta   90.00
_cell.angle_gamma   90.00
#
_symmetry.space_group_name_H-M   'P 1'
#
loop_
_entity.id
_entity.type
_entity.pdbx_description
1 polymer ?
#
loop_
_entity_poly.entity_id
_entity_poly.type
_entity_poly.pdbx_seq_one_letter_code
_entity_poly.pdbx_strand_id
1 'polypeptide(L)'
;MARSKPSKPSKPQQPAPSSPSSLPPWPKFKPPLPVVDLFPTPHPLTNKVVTLDAFFPRSLCRDYVAHLSALPLQTTPGTPRRGDAVRVNDRLQTHDASFAAALWEKTGLREALLQDDVASLW
;
A
#
# COMPACT_ATOMS: atom_id res chain seq x y z
N MET A 1 -56.59 -0.65 15.25
CA MET A 1 -55.42 0.20 14.97
C MET A 1 -54.15 -0.56 15.36
N ALA A 2 -53.43 -1.16 14.40
CA ALA A 2 -52.24 -1.97 14.67
C ALA A 2 -50.98 -1.19 14.27
N ARG A 3 -50.03 -1.07 15.21
CA ARG A 3 -48.81 -0.26 15.13
C ARG A 3 -47.82 -0.82 14.10
N SER A 4 -47.30 0.06 13.24
CA SER A 4 -46.22 -0.20 12.30
C SER A 4 -44.89 -0.47 13.03
N LYS A 5 -44.20 -1.55 12.65
CA LYS A 5 -42.85 -1.89 13.13
C LYS A 5 -41.80 -0.94 12.52
N PRO A 6 -40.82 -0.44 13.29
CA PRO A 6 -39.79 0.44 12.75
C PRO A 6 -38.78 -0.33 11.89
N SER A 7 -38.46 0.24 10.73
CA SER A 7 -37.48 -0.23 9.76
C SER A 7 -36.05 -0.12 10.31
N LYS A 8 -35.26 -1.20 10.17
CA LYS A 8 -33.83 -1.23 10.52
C LYS A 8 -33.05 -0.22 9.66
N PRO A 9 -32.08 0.52 10.25
CA PRO A 9 -31.25 1.44 9.48
C PRO A 9 -30.32 0.68 8.54
N SER A 10 -30.30 1.13 7.29
CA SER A 10 -29.49 0.63 6.18
C SER A 10 -27.99 0.68 6.53
N LYS A 11 -27.29 -0.43 6.32
CA LYS A 11 -25.83 -0.53 6.44
C LYS A 11 -25.18 0.48 5.46
N PRO A 12 -24.17 1.27 5.86
CA PRO A 12 -23.50 2.17 4.95
C PRO A 12 -22.90 1.37 3.79
N GLN A 13 -23.37 1.70 2.60
CA GLN A 13 -22.98 1.11 1.34
C GLN A 13 -21.50 1.45 1.11
N GLN A 14 -20.65 0.43 0.97
CA GLN A 14 -19.27 0.64 0.52
C GLN A 14 -19.31 1.39 -0.81
N PRO A 15 -18.54 2.48 -0.98
CA PRO A 15 -18.47 3.15 -2.27
C PRO A 15 -18.01 2.14 -3.32
N ALA A 16 -18.81 2.01 -4.38
CA ALA A 16 -18.47 1.18 -5.52
C ALA A 16 -17.16 1.67 -6.15
N PRO A 17 -16.30 0.78 -6.67
CA PRO A 17 -15.09 1.19 -7.35
C PRO A 17 -15.46 2.02 -8.59
N SER A 18 -15.09 3.30 -8.58
CA SER A 18 -15.18 4.18 -9.74
C SER A 18 -14.23 3.67 -10.83
N SER A 19 -14.80 3.21 -11.94
CA SER A 19 -14.11 2.91 -13.20
C SER A 19 -13.83 4.19 -14.02
N PRO A 20 -12.97 4.17 -15.04
CA PRO A 20 -11.62 3.62 -15.13
C PRO A 20 -10.61 4.76 -14.90
N SER A 21 -9.94 4.78 -13.74
CA SER A 21 -8.78 5.67 -13.56
C SER A 21 -7.70 5.25 -14.55
N SER A 22 -7.28 6.14 -15.45
CA SER A 22 -6.01 5.98 -16.17
C SER A 22 -4.94 5.57 -15.15
N LEU A 23 -4.23 4.47 -15.41
CA LEU A 23 -3.18 4.00 -14.52
C LEU A 23 -2.24 5.17 -14.20
N PRO A 24 -1.89 5.40 -12.92
CA PRO A 24 -0.94 6.46 -12.59
C PRO A 24 0.36 6.22 -13.35
N PRO A 25 0.99 7.27 -13.93
CA PRO A 25 2.28 7.12 -14.57
C PRO A 25 3.37 6.92 -13.51
N TRP A 26 3.50 5.69 -13.01
CA TRP A 26 4.44 5.34 -11.96
C TRP A 26 5.89 5.71 -12.34
N PRO A 27 6.70 6.21 -11.38
CA PRO A 27 8.12 6.42 -11.60
C PRO A 27 8.81 5.15 -12.11
N LYS A 28 9.61 5.31 -13.17
CA LYS A 28 10.33 4.20 -13.80
C LYS A 28 11.48 3.75 -12.90
N PHE A 29 11.72 2.45 -12.82
CA PHE A 29 12.88 1.88 -12.13
C PHE A 29 14.16 2.16 -12.93
N LYS A 30 14.76 3.33 -12.71
CA LYS A 30 16.03 3.76 -13.30
C LYS A 30 16.97 4.27 -12.21
N PRO A 31 18.20 3.71 -12.10
CA PRO A 31 18.74 2.56 -12.84
C PRO A 31 17.93 1.27 -12.59
N PRO A 32 18.19 0.17 -13.35
CA PRO A 32 17.63 -1.14 -13.03
C PRO A 32 17.87 -1.47 -11.55
N LEU A 33 16.87 -2.03 -10.90
CA LEU A 33 16.91 -2.43 -9.50
C LEU A 33 17.19 -3.94 -9.39
N PRO A 34 17.70 -4.40 -8.24
CA PRO A 34 18.16 -3.59 -7.12
C PRO A 34 19.51 -2.90 -7.39
N VAL A 35 19.76 -1.75 -6.75
CA VAL A 35 21.07 -1.04 -6.87
C VAL A 35 22.11 -1.66 -5.93
N VAL A 36 21.66 -2.24 -4.83
CA VAL A 36 22.44 -2.96 -3.83
C VAL A 36 21.72 -4.26 -3.52
N ASP A 37 22.46 -5.31 -3.18
CA ASP A 37 21.84 -6.58 -2.81
C ASP A 37 20.89 -6.38 -1.61
N LEU A 38 19.69 -6.93 -1.73
CA LEU A 38 18.66 -6.84 -0.71
C LEU A 38 18.77 -8.03 0.23
N PHE A 39 19.06 -7.74 1.50
CA PHE A 39 19.15 -8.74 2.56
C PHE A 39 18.05 -8.47 3.59
N PRO A 40 17.08 -9.38 3.74
CA PRO A 40 16.06 -9.21 4.75
C PRO A 40 16.66 -9.32 6.15
N THR A 41 16.49 -8.29 6.97
CA THR A 41 17.05 -8.21 8.32
C THR A 41 15.94 -8.37 9.37
N PRO A 42 15.97 -9.39 10.23
CA PRO A 42 14.98 -9.55 11.31
C PRO A 42 15.00 -8.39 12.30
N HIS A 43 13.83 -8.00 12.80
CA HIS A 43 13.74 -6.97 13.83
C HIS A 43 14.36 -7.46 15.16
N PRO A 44 15.17 -6.66 15.86
CA PRO A 44 15.93 -7.11 17.04
C PRO A 44 15.05 -7.57 18.21
N LEU A 45 13.80 -7.09 18.27
CA LEU A 45 12.85 -7.43 19.34
C LEU A 45 11.80 -8.48 18.94
N THR A 46 11.73 -8.88 17.66
CA THR A 46 10.73 -9.86 17.20
C THR A 46 11.11 -10.53 15.89
N ASN A 47 10.87 -11.84 15.79
CA ASN A 47 11.06 -12.63 14.58
C ASN A 47 9.88 -12.54 13.59
N LYS A 48 8.86 -11.71 13.87
CA LYS A 48 7.66 -11.54 13.02
C LYS A 48 7.76 -10.37 12.06
N VAL A 49 8.84 -9.59 12.13
CA VAL A 49 9.06 -8.39 11.33
C VAL A 49 10.45 -8.48 10.74
N VAL A 50 10.55 -8.18 9.44
CA VAL A 50 11.78 -8.17 8.68
C VAL A 50 11.84 -6.86 7.91
N THR A 51 13.02 -6.25 7.84
CA THR A 51 13.27 -5.00 7.10
C THR A 51 14.13 -5.26 5.87
N LEU A 52 13.83 -4.54 4.78
CA LEU A 52 14.63 -4.52 3.56
C LEU A 52 15.20 -3.11 3.40
N ASP A 53 16.47 -2.96 3.75
CA ASP A 53 17.14 -1.68 3.67
C ASP A 53 17.49 -1.33 2.22
N ALA A 54 17.49 -0.03 1.91
CA ALA A 54 17.83 0.49 0.59
C ALA A 54 17.01 -0.10 -0.59
N PHE A 55 15.78 -0.57 -0.32
CA PHE A 55 14.87 -1.14 -1.32
C PHE A 55 14.74 -0.29 -2.59
N PHE A 56 14.62 1.03 -2.42
CA PHE A 56 14.70 2.00 -3.50
C PHE A 56 15.86 2.97 -3.30
N PRO A 57 16.58 3.36 -4.38
CA PRO A 57 17.58 4.41 -4.31
C PRO A 57 16.91 5.76 -4.01
N ARG A 58 17.66 6.65 -3.35
CA ARG A 58 17.15 7.98 -2.92
C ARG A 58 16.51 8.79 -4.06
N SER A 59 17.06 8.69 -5.27
CA SER A 59 16.50 9.34 -6.46
C SER A 59 15.09 8.87 -6.77
N LEU A 60 14.88 7.54 -6.77
CA LEU A 60 13.57 6.95 -7.03
C LEU A 60 12.58 7.27 -5.91
N CYS A 61 13.01 7.25 -4.64
CA CYS A 61 12.16 7.68 -3.53
C CYS A 61 11.66 9.12 -3.72
N ARG A 62 12.54 10.04 -4.12
CA ARG A 62 12.16 11.43 -4.40
C ARG A 62 11.15 11.53 -5.54
N ASP A 63 11.33 10.76 -6.61
CA ASP A 63 10.41 10.76 -7.75
C ASP A 63 9.02 10.20 -7.35
N TYR A 64 8.97 9.16 -6.51
CA TYR A 64 7.72 8.67 -5.92
C TYR A 64 7.05 9.70 -5.02
N VAL A 65 7.79 10.36 -4.14
CA VAL A 65 7.23 11.42 -3.28
C VAL A 65 6.64 12.54 -4.14
N ALA A 66 7.39 13.06 -5.11
CA ALA A 66 6.91 14.09 -6.02
C ALA A 66 5.67 13.66 -6.82
N HIS A 67 5.64 12.41 -7.30
CA HIS A 67 4.50 11.86 -8.03
C HIS A 67 3.26 11.71 -7.14
N LEU A 68 3.40 11.05 -5.98
CA LEU A 68 2.29 10.76 -5.06
C LEU A 68 1.69 12.04 -4.46
N SER A 69 2.51 13.05 -4.16
CA SER A 69 2.04 14.34 -3.66
C SER A 69 1.19 15.13 -4.66
N ALA A 70 1.28 14.82 -5.95
CA ALA A 70 0.48 15.46 -7.00
C ALA A 70 -0.85 14.72 -7.28
N LEU A 71 -1.05 13.53 -6.72
CA LEU A 71 -2.26 12.75 -6.95
C LEU A 71 -3.44 13.29 -6.13
N PRO A 72 -4.68 13.16 -6.62
CA PRO A 72 -5.88 13.49 -5.84
C PRO A 72 -6.08 12.42 -4.76
N LEU A 73 -5.40 12.58 -3.63
CA LEU A 73 -5.51 11.65 -2.52
C LEU A 73 -6.88 11.81 -1.84
N GLN A 74 -7.52 10.69 -1.55
CA GLN A 74 -8.78 10.70 -0.83
C GLN A 74 -8.48 10.81 0.67
N THR A 75 -8.70 12.00 1.25
CA THR A 75 -8.72 12.14 2.71
C THR A 75 -9.84 11.26 3.25
N THR A 76 -9.55 10.39 4.23
CA THR A 76 -10.60 9.60 4.86
C THR A 76 -11.61 10.57 5.53
N PRO A 77 -12.86 10.68 5.05
CA PRO A 77 -13.81 11.59 5.68
C PRO A 77 -14.32 10.91 6.95
N GLY A 78 -14.13 11.56 8.10
CA GLY A 78 -14.69 11.03 9.33
C GLY A 78 -14.61 12.01 10.48
N THR A 79 -15.75 12.57 10.87
CA THR A 79 -15.94 13.06 12.23
C THR A 79 -15.77 11.86 13.15
N PRO A 80 -14.71 11.79 13.96
CA PRO A 80 -14.45 10.63 14.80
C PRO A 80 -15.61 10.44 15.77
N ARG A 81 -16.08 9.19 15.94
CA ARG A 81 -17.05 8.89 17.00
C ARG A 81 -16.32 8.92 18.34
N ARG A 82 -17.05 9.23 19.42
CA ARG A 82 -16.48 9.19 20.78
C ARG A 82 -15.97 7.78 21.07
N GLY A 83 -14.66 7.65 21.31
CA GLY A 83 -13.99 6.37 21.54
C GLY A 83 -13.29 5.77 20.32
N ASP A 84 -13.51 6.31 19.12
CA ASP A 84 -12.83 5.87 17.90
C ASP A 84 -11.54 6.68 17.67
N ALA A 85 -10.51 6.00 17.15
CA ALA A 85 -9.30 6.67 16.70
C ALA A 85 -9.59 7.55 15.48
N VAL A 86 -9.14 8.81 15.54
CA VAL A 86 -9.23 9.74 14.41
C VAL A 86 -8.36 9.22 13.27
N ARG A 87 -8.94 9.09 12.07
CA ARG A 87 -8.23 8.64 10.86
C ARG A 87 -8.16 9.79 9.87
N VAL A 88 -6.99 10.43 9.78
CA VAL A 88 -6.71 11.56 8.88
C VAL A 88 -5.83 11.16 7.68
N ASN A 89 -5.68 9.87 7.40
CA ASN A 89 -4.80 9.43 6.33
C ASN A 89 -5.43 9.65 4.95
N ASP A 90 -4.60 10.24 4.09
CA ASP A 90 -4.76 10.27 2.64
C ASP A 90 -4.58 8.87 2.06
N ARG A 91 -5.47 8.48 1.14
CA ARG A 91 -5.47 7.15 0.53
C ARG A 91 -5.51 7.23 -0.98
N LEU A 92 -4.72 6.36 -1.61
CA LEU A 92 -4.78 6.03 -3.03
C LEU A 92 -5.04 4.52 -3.15
N GLN A 93 -6.02 4.14 -3.96
CA GLN A 93 -6.28 2.74 -4.31
C GLN A 93 -6.27 2.59 -5.82
N THR A 94 -5.34 1.77 -6.32
CA THR A 94 -5.11 1.58 -7.75
C THR A 94 -4.97 0.09 -8.04
N HIS A 95 -5.61 -0.37 -9.12
CA HIS A 95 -5.46 -1.75 -9.60
C HIS A 95 -4.60 -1.75 -10.86
N ASP A 96 -3.30 -2.00 -10.68
CA ASP A 96 -2.30 -2.03 -11.75
C ASP A 96 -1.48 -3.32 -11.68
N ALA A 97 -1.94 -4.35 -12.39
CA ALA A 97 -1.26 -5.64 -12.42
C ALA A 97 0.16 -5.55 -13.00
N SER A 98 0.39 -4.63 -13.95
CA SER A 98 1.70 -4.46 -14.58
C SER A 98 2.72 -3.86 -13.62
N PHE A 99 2.28 -2.87 -12.82
CA PHE A 99 3.10 -2.29 -11.78
C PHE A 99 3.38 -3.27 -10.64
N ALA A 100 2.35 -4.03 -10.21
CA ALA A 100 2.52 -5.06 -9.20
C ALA A 100 3.53 -6.14 -9.63
N ALA A 101 3.44 -6.63 -10.88
CA ALA A 101 4.40 -7.56 -11.44
C ALA A 101 5.81 -6.95 -11.50
N ALA A 102 5.94 -5.68 -11.91
CA ALA A 102 7.22 -4.99 -11.92
C ALA A 102 7.82 -4.84 -10.52
N LEU A 103 7.03 -4.52 -9.50
CA LEU A 103 7.49 -4.47 -8.11
C LEU A 103 8.02 -5.82 -7.64
N TRP A 104 7.34 -6.91 -7.98
CA TRP A 104 7.76 -8.26 -7.59
C TRP A 104 9.03 -8.72 -8.32
N GLU A 105 9.03 -8.59 -9.65
CA GLU A 105 10.05 -9.21 -10.52
C GLU A 105 11.29 -8.33 -10.76
N LYS A 106 11.17 -7.00 -10.66
CA LYS A 106 12.22 -6.09 -11.14
C LYS A 106 12.91 -5.29 -10.04
N THR A 107 12.53 -5.48 -8.78
CA THR A 107 13.10 -4.73 -7.65
C THR A 107 14.08 -5.54 -6.82
N GLY A 108 14.20 -6.85 -7.09
CA GLY A 108 14.90 -7.79 -6.21
C GLY A 108 14.06 -8.30 -5.04
N LEU A 109 12.79 -7.86 -4.92
CA LEU A 109 11.90 -8.28 -3.82
C LEU A 109 11.64 -9.78 -3.81
N ARG A 110 11.38 -10.36 -4.99
CA ARG A 110 11.15 -11.80 -5.14
C ARG A 110 12.35 -12.60 -4.65
N GLU A 111 13.53 -12.22 -5.12
CA GLU A 111 14.78 -12.89 -4.78
C GLU A 111 15.04 -12.78 -3.28
N ALA A 112 14.91 -11.59 -2.70
CA ALA A 112 15.15 -11.36 -1.27
C ALA A 112 14.22 -12.19 -0.38
N LEU A 113 12.93 -12.30 -0.72
CA LEU A 113 11.99 -13.06 0.09
C LEU A 113 12.07 -14.58 -0.14
N LEU A 114 12.54 -15.04 -1.29
CA LEU A 114 12.67 -16.49 -1.55
C LEU A 114 14.01 -17.07 -1.07
N GLN A 115 14.84 -16.31 -0.35
CA GLN A 115 16.05 -16.83 0.30
C GLN A 115 15.67 -17.79 1.45
N ASP A 116 16.40 -18.89 1.59
CA ASP A 116 16.07 -20.01 2.49
C ASP A 116 15.97 -19.60 3.98
N ASP A 117 16.77 -18.61 4.40
CA ASP A 117 16.80 -18.05 5.75
C ASP A 117 15.54 -17.25 6.09
N VAL A 118 14.80 -16.81 5.09
CA VAL A 118 13.59 -15.99 5.25
C VAL A 118 12.34 -16.77 4.87
N ALA A 119 12.44 -17.67 3.89
CA ALA A 119 11.36 -18.56 3.47
C ALA A 119 10.78 -19.43 4.59
N SER A 120 11.60 -19.74 5.61
CA SER A 120 11.18 -20.53 6.77
C SER A 120 10.40 -19.73 7.83
N LEU A 121 10.23 -18.40 7.66
CA LEU A 121 9.55 -17.52 8.62
C LEU A 121 8.04 -17.39 8.41
N TRP A 122 7.48 -17.96 7.33
CA TRP A 122 6.04 -17.96 7.01
C TRP A 122 5.53 -19.35 6.64
#